data_AF-A0A319CMB5-F1
#
_entry.id   AF-A0A319CMB5-F1
#
_cell.length_a   1.000
_cell.length_b   1.000
_cell.length_c   1.000
_cell.angle_alpha   90.00
_cell.angle_beta   90.00
_cell.angle_gamma   90.00
#
_symmetry.space_group_name_H-M   'P 1'
#
loop_
_entity.id
_entity.type
_entity.pdbx_description
1 polymer ?
#
loop_
_entity_poly.entity_id
_entity_poly.type
_entity_poly.pdbx_seq_one_letter_code
_entity_poly.pdbx_strand_id
1 'polypeptide(L)'
;MAPETASIAYHIAFQISKKSPKAGTTAPIAEWEHPIYIRPLRVERAPVLVPGESKFYCLRREVTITRGLSGAHQGVLSAQAVQPTAIAPNETPFRLVPIDLQYRALSGAPPPKLSAIKVELQAITFFGAKSWSDFPDLTDPVTWGRHQNHYTYPVSLADMQPGPLKWQQKNTDDETSPIFRSTIQVPVELPGKFDYSPTFNHCFISRVYALKVDICYRAPGGWGRNRVSLTVPLQIL
;
A
#
# COMPACT_ATOMS: atom_id res chain seq x y z
N MET A 1 14.35 -1.21 9.09
CA MET A 1 12.94 -1.67 9.28
C MET A 1 12.72 -3.13 8.85
N ALA A 2 13.75 -3.98 8.86
CA ALA A 2 13.64 -5.41 8.55
C ALA A 2 13.78 -6.22 9.84
N PRO A 3 13.12 -7.39 9.97
CA PRO A 3 13.39 -8.29 11.07
C PRO A 3 14.84 -8.79 10.99
N GLU A 4 15.54 -8.88 12.13
CA GLU A 4 16.92 -9.39 12.19
C GLU A 4 17.05 -10.84 11.68
N THR A 5 15.94 -11.57 11.61
CA THR A 5 15.88 -13.01 11.35
C THR A 5 15.92 -13.41 9.88
N ALA A 6 16.02 -12.49 8.93
CA ALA A 6 16.05 -12.84 7.50
C ALA A 6 16.95 -11.92 6.66
N SER A 7 17.89 -12.52 5.92
CA SER A 7 18.72 -11.85 4.92
C SER A 7 18.76 -12.67 3.62
N ILE A 8 19.03 -12.00 2.50
CA ILE A 8 19.28 -12.63 1.20
C ILE A 8 20.73 -12.34 0.83
N ALA A 9 21.51 -13.38 0.60
CA ALA A 9 22.87 -13.28 0.09
C ALA A 9 22.98 -14.12 -1.18
N TYR A 10 23.67 -13.58 -2.19
CA TYR A 10 23.96 -14.29 -3.42
C TYR A 10 25.46 -14.57 -3.49
N HIS A 11 25.81 -15.76 -3.95
CA HIS A 11 27.20 -16.14 -4.19
C HIS A 11 27.28 -17.02 -5.43
N ILE A 12 28.45 -17.02 -6.07
CA ILE A 12 28.84 -17.98 -7.09
C ILE A 12 29.66 -19.05 -6.38
N ALA A 13 29.20 -20.31 -6.40
CA ALA A 13 29.92 -21.44 -5.84
C ALA A 13 30.62 -22.24 -6.95
N PHE A 14 31.88 -22.60 -6.72
CA PHE A 14 32.66 -23.51 -7.56
C PHE A 14 33.06 -24.73 -6.72
N GLN A 15 32.66 -25.93 -7.16
CA GLN A 15 32.94 -27.18 -6.47
C GLN A 15 33.61 -28.17 -7.40
N ILE A 16 34.77 -28.69 -6.99
CA ILE A 16 35.45 -29.81 -7.66
C ILE A 16 35.04 -31.09 -6.93
N SER A 17 34.56 -32.11 -7.64
CA SER A 17 34.18 -33.40 -7.05
C SER A 17 34.86 -34.58 -7.74
N LYS A 18 35.13 -35.64 -6.97
CA LYS A 18 35.67 -36.92 -7.46
C LYS A 18 34.57 -37.97 -7.42
N LYS A 19 34.40 -38.69 -8.53
CA LYS A 19 33.45 -39.80 -8.62
C LYS A 19 34.07 -41.04 -7.96
N SER A 20 33.40 -41.62 -6.96
CA SER A 20 33.86 -42.85 -6.32
C SER A 20 33.45 -44.07 -7.15
N PRO A 21 34.37 -45.02 -7.45
CA PRO A 21 34.04 -46.23 -8.19
C PRO A 21 33.11 -47.19 -7.45
N LYS A 22 33.05 -47.11 -6.10
CA LYS A 22 32.38 -48.13 -5.27
C LYS A 22 30.96 -47.80 -4.84
N ALA A 23 30.50 -46.55 -4.98
CA ALA A 23 29.23 -46.12 -4.36
C ALA A 23 28.33 -45.27 -5.28
N GLY A 24 28.70 -45.04 -6.54
CA GLY A 24 27.93 -44.17 -7.46
C GLY A 24 27.83 -42.69 -7.03
N THR A 25 28.42 -42.35 -5.88
CA THR A 25 28.35 -41.03 -5.23
C THR A 25 29.59 -40.20 -5.58
N THR A 26 29.37 -38.92 -5.84
CA THR A 26 30.41 -37.90 -6.03
C THR A 26 30.75 -37.26 -4.69
N ALA A 27 32.04 -37.23 -4.33
CA ALA A 27 32.52 -36.57 -3.11
C ALA A 27 33.22 -35.24 -3.48
N PRO A 28 32.93 -34.12 -2.80
CA PRO A 28 33.62 -32.85 -3.04
C PRO A 28 35.10 -32.96 -2.61
N ILE A 29 36.00 -32.43 -3.43
CA ILE A 29 37.45 -32.31 -3.21
C ILE A 29 37.78 -30.91 -2.69
N ALA A 30 37.14 -29.90 -3.27
CA ALA A 30 37.34 -28.50 -2.91
C ALA A 30 36.10 -27.69 -3.31
N GLU A 31 35.83 -26.64 -2.56
CA GLU A 31 34.70 -25.74 -2.74
C GLU A 31 35.15 -24.31 -2.47
N TRP A 32 34.71 -23.39 -3.32
CA TRP A 32 34.99 -21.96 -3.23
C TRP A 32 33.71 -21.19 -3.48
N GLU A 33 33.52 -20.10 -2.73
CA GLU A 33 32.38 -19.19 -2.89
C GLU A 33 32.87 -17.77 -3.16
N HIS A 34 32.18 -17.07 -4.07
CA HIS A 34 32.40 -15.66 -4.35
C HIS A 34 31.08 -14.88 -4.18
N PRO A 35 30.96 -13.99 -3.18
CA PRO A 35 29.74 -13.23 -2.97
C PRO A 35 29.50 -12.26 -4.13
N ILE A 36 28.25 -12.11 -4.53
CA ILE A 36 27.83 -11.16 -5.58
C ILE A 36 26.64 -10.33 -5.12
N TYR A 37 26.53 -9.11 -5.64
CA TYR A 37 25.40 -8.23 -5.41
C TYR A 37 24.52 -8.19 -6.66
N ILE A 38 23.28 -8.68 -6.53
CA ILE A 38 22.31 -8.63 -7.61
C ILE A 38 21.45 -7.38 -7.44
N ARG A 39 21.50 -6.47 -8.41
CA ARG A 39 20.65 -5.28 -8.46
C ARG A 39 19.63 -5.45 -9.61
N PRO A 40 18.32 -5.35 -9.36
CA PRO A 40 17.33 -5.42 -10.42
C PRO A 40 17.57 -4.34 -11.48
N LEU A 41 17.46 -4.71 -12.76
CA LEU A 41 17.66 -3.77 -13.89
C LEU A 41 16.51 -2.77 -14.04
N ARG A 42 15.31 -3.10 -13.52
CA ARG A 42 14.15 -2.19 -13.54
C ARG A 42 14.13 -1.38 -12.26
N VAL A 43 14.10 -0.06 -12.43
CA VAL A 43 13.91 0.89 -11.35
C VAL A 43 12.49 0.73 -10.78
N GLU A 44 11.45 1.00 -11.58
CA GLU A 44 10.05 0.86 -11.16
C GLU A 44 9.36 -0.36 -11.79
N ARG A 45 8.49 -1.04 -11.04
CA ARG A 45 7.65 -2.14 -11.52
C ARG A 45 6.29 -1.62 -11.98
N ALA A 46 5.59 -2.40 -12.81
CA ALA A 46 4.22 -2.07 -13.18
C ALA A 46 3.31 -1.93 -11.94
N PRO A 47 2.25 -1.08 -12.00
CA PRO A 47 1.27 -0.98 -10.94
C PRO A 47 0.69 -2.35 -10.58
N VAL A 48 0.43 -2.55 -9.29
CA VAL A 48 -0.16 -3.78 -8.76
C VAL A 48 -1.59 -3.92 -9.29
N LEU A 49 -1.97 -5.10 -9.77
CA LEU A 49 -3.39 -5.35 -10.03
C LEU A 49 -4.11 -5.45 -8.69
N VAL A 50 -5.06 -4.54 -8.41
CA VAL A 50 -5.86 -4.57 -7.17
C VAL A 50 -7.25 -5.13 -7.48
N PRO A 51 -7.57 -6.37 -7.08
CA PRO A 51 -8.91 -6.93 -7.25
C PRO A 51 -9.94 -6.15 -6.44
N GLY A 52 -11.18 -6.07 -6.95
CA GLY A 52 -12.28 -5.38 -6.25
C GLY A 52 -12.60 -5.98 -4.88
N GLU A 53 -12.36 -7.29 -4.70
CA GLU A 53 -12.58 -8.02 -3.46
C GLU A 53 -11.36 -8.03 -2.51
N SER A 54 -10.31 -7.25 -2.81
CA SER A 54 -9.12 -7.18 -1.96
C SER A 54 -9.50 -6.75 -0.54
N LYS A 55 -9.14 -7.57 0.44
CA LYS A 55 -9.38 -7.28 1.86
C LYS A 55 -8.37 -6.29 2.44
N PHE A 56 -7.26 -6.09 1.74
CA PHE A 56 -6.16 -5.23 2.19
C PHE A 56 -6.08 -3.93 1.39
N TYR A 57 -5.90 -4.03 0.07
CA TYR A 57 -5.82 -2.86 -0.80
C TYR A 57 -7.21 -2.29 -1.06
N CYS A 58 -7.34 -0.97 -1.03
CA CYS A 58 -8.59 -0.27 -1.28
C CYS A 58 -8.27 1.05 -1.97
N LEU A 59 -8.38 1.05 -3.31
CA LEU A 59 -8.18 2.24 -4.15
C LEU A 59 -9.42 3.14 -4.20
N ARG A 60 -10.60 2.57 -3.96
CA ARG A 60 -11.86 3.32 -3.90
C ARG A 60 -12.72 2.80 -2.76
N ARG A 61 -13.28 3.71 -1.99
CA ARG A 61 -14.23 3.42 -0.91
C ARG A 61 -15.44 4.33 -1.04
N GLU A 62 -16.63 3.78 -0.81
CA GLU A 62 -17.86 4.54 -0.61
C GLU A 62 -18.35 4.36 0.82
N VAL A 63 -18.83 5.45 1.41
CA VAL A 63 -19.41 5.49 2.76
C VAL A 63 -20.71 6.28 2.74
N THR A 64 -21.73 5.72 3.37
CA THR A 64 -23.02 6.38 3.57
C THR A 64 -22.90 7.43 4.67
N ILE A 65 -23.33 8.65 4.39
CA ILE A 65 -23.37 9.75 5.36
C ILE A 65 -24.77 9.83 5.96
N THR A 66 -24.83 9.82 7.29
CA THR A 66 -26.08 9.92 8.04
C THR A 66 -26.09 11.13 8.98
N ARG A 67 -27.29 11.64 9.23
CA ARG A 67 -27.54 12.81 10.09
C ARG A 67 -27.56 12.40 11.56
N GLY A 68 -26.41 12.44 12.21
CA GLY A 68 -26.28 12.38 13.68
C GLY A 68 -27.20 11.34 14.35
N LEU A 69 -27.92 11.76 15.39
CA LEU A 69 -28.78 10.89 16.20
C LEU A 69 -30.04 10.38 15.48
N SER A 70 -30.51 11.07 14.42
CA SER A 70 -31.70 10.62 13.68
C SER A 70 -31.37 9.54 12.67
N GLY A 71 -30.08 9.26 12.39
CA GLY A 71 -29.62 8.25 11.44
C GLY A 71 -30.05 8.50 9.99
N ALA A 72 -30.70 9.64 9.70
CA ALA A 72 -31.30 9.90 8.41
C ALA A 72 -30.21 9.97 7.32
N HIS A 73 -30.39 9.22 6.24
CA HIS A 73 -29.46 9.19 5.12
C HIS A 73 -29.36 10.58 4.48
N GLN A 74 -28.14 11.09 4.32
CA GLN A 74 -27.86 12.39 3.71
C GLN A 74 -27.19 12.27 2.35
N GLY A 75 -26.59 11.14 2.03
CA GLY A 75 -25.91 10.91 0.76
C GLY A 75 -24.73 9.95 0.89
N VAL A 76 -23.97 9.82 -0.18
CA VAL A 76 -22.83 8.89 -0.26
C VAL A 76 -21.56 9.65 -0.60
N LEU A 77 -20.53 9.51 0.24
CA LEU A 77 -19.19 10.01 -0.03
C LEU A 77 -18.33 8.88 -0.59
N SER A 78 -17.70 9.12 -1.73
CA SER A 78 -16.66 8.29 -2.31
C SER A 78 -15.31 8.96 -2.20
N ALA A 79 -14.29 8.19 -1.84
CA ALA A 79 -12.88 8.57 -1.95
C ALA A 79 -12.19 7.59 -2.90
N GLN A 80 -11.37 8.09 -3.81
CA GLN A 80 -10.65 7.31 -4.81
C GLN A 80 -9.23 7.82 -4.97
N ALA A 81 -8.27 6.90 -5.02
CA ALA A 81 -6.88 7.17 -5.32
C ALA A 81 -6.41 6.29 -6.49
N VAL A 82 -5.35 6.73 -7.15
CA VAL A 82 -4.59 5.92 -8.10
C VAL A 82 -3.29 5.45 -7.44
N GLN A 83 -2.71 4.37 -7.95
CA GLN A 83 -1.38 3.96 -7.50
C GLN A 83 -0.35 5.02 -7.88
N PRO A 84 0.36 5.61 -6.91
CA PRO A 84 1.39 6.59 -7.20
C PRO A 84 2.62 5.94 -7.83
N THR A 85 3.38 6.74 -8.55
CA THR A 85 4.73 6.39 -8.98
C THR A 85 5.63 6.11 -7.76
N ALA A 86 6.65 5.29 -7.96
CA ALA A 86 7.61 4.94 -6.93
C ALA A 86 8.32 6.17 -6.32
N ILE A 87 8.68 6.03 -5.03
CA ILE A 87 9.47 7.02 -4.29
C ILE A 87 10.90 6.51 -4.20
N ALA A 88 11.86 7.34 -4.61
CA ALA A 88 13.28 7.09 -4.41
C ALA A 88 13.75 7.88 -3.18
N PRO A 89 14.00 7.26 -2.02
CA PRO A 89 14.33 8.00 -0.79
C PRO A 89 15.59 8.86 -0.93
N ASN A 90 16.56 8.41 -1.73
CA ASN A 90 17.85 9.07 -1.92
C ASN A 90 17.85 10.13 -3.05
N GLU A 91 16.76 10.24 -3.82
CA GLU A 91 16.67 11.20 -4.94
C GLU A 91 15.50 12.15 -4.74
N THR A 92 14.30 11.60 -4.57
CA THR A 92 13.06 12.35 -4.43
C THR A 92 12.17 11.69 -3.36
N PRO A 93 12.44 11.94 -2.05
CA PRO A 93 11.74 11.29 -0.93
C PRO A 93 10.29 11.77 -0.73
N PHE A 94 9.78 12.58 -1.65
CA PHE A 94 8.50 13.28 -1.57
C PHE A 94 7.63 13.02 -2.80
N ARG A 95 6.33 12.81 -2.58
CA ARG A 95 5.29 12.75 -3.61
C ARG A 95 3.99 13.41 -3.13
N LEU A 96 3.24 13.97 -4.07
CA LEU A 96 1.83 14.33 -3.84
C LEU A 96 0.95 13.22 -4.41
N VAL A 97 0.12 12.62 -3.55
CA VAL A 97 -0.84 11.58 -3.96
C VAL A 97 -2.23 12.23 -4.05
N PRO A 98 -2.80 12.35 -5.26
CA PRO A 98 -4.15 12.89 -5.40
C PRO A 98 -5.19 11.90 -4.90
N ILE A 99 -6.16 12.39 -4.14
CA ILE A 99 -7.35 11.64 -3.76
C ILE A 99 -8.58 12.40 -4.22
N ASP A 100 -9.32 11.78 -5.13
CA ASP A 100 -10.57 12.29 -5.66
C ASP A 100 -11.69 11.97 -4.69
N LEU A 101 -12.46 13.00 -4.34
CA LEU A 101 -13.62 12.93 -3.50
C LEU A 101 -14.86 13.23 -4.34
N GLN A 102 -15.88 12.39 -4.20
CA GLN A 102 -17.18 12.60 -4.81
C GLN A 102 -18.26 12.45 -3.74
N TYR A 103 -19.12 13.44 -3.58
CA TYR A 103 -20.28 13.34 -2.71
C TYR A 103 -21.56 13.42 -3.54
N ARG A 104 -22.37 12.35 -3.48
CA ARG A 104 -23.72 12.30 -4.04
C ARG A 104 -24.70 12.67 -2.94
N ALA A 105 -25.26 13.87 -3.00
CA ALA A 105 -26.19 14.34 -1.99
C ALA A 105 -27.55 13.66 -2.13
N LEU A 106 -28.20 13.38 -1.00
CA LEU A 106 -29.62 13.03 -0.97
C LEU A 106 -30.41 14.27 -0.55
N SER A 107 -31.47 14.59 -1.30
CA SER A 107 -32.37 15.72 -1.02
C SER A 107 -31.64 17.06 -0.83
N GLY A 108 -30.55 17.27 -1.56
CA GLY A 108 -29.77 18.52 -1.54
C GLY A 108 -28.95 18.77 -0.26
N ALA A 109 -28.69 17.74 0.55
CA ALA A 109 -27.80 17.88 1.72
C ALA A 109 -26.40 18.38 1.31
N PRO A 110 -25.76 19.24 2.10
CA PRO A 110 -24.43 19.77 1.76
C PRO A 110 -23.34 18.71 1.96
N PRO A 111 -22.20 18.82 1.26
CA PRO A 111 -21.09 17.88 1.44
C PRO A 111 -20.48 17.95 2.85
N PRO A 112 -19.88 16.84 3.33
CA PRO A 112 -19.23 16.81 4.62
C PRO A 112 -18.00 17.71 4.68
N LYS A 113 -17.68 18.20 5.88
CA LYS A 113 -16.46 18.98 6.12
C LYS A 113 -15.32 18.04 6.51
N LEU A 114 -14.22 18.07 5.77
CA LEU A 114 -13.01 17.35 6.18
C LEU A 114 -12.41 17.98 7.45
N SER A 115 -11.86 17.15 8.31
CA SER A 115 -11.36 17.54 9.64
C SER A 115 -9.91 17.16 9.90
N ALA A 116 -9.45 16.06 9.33
CA ALA A 116 -8.05 15.64 9.39
C ALA A 116 -7.79 14.63 8.26
N ILE A 117 -6.54 14.55 7.81
CA ILE A 117 -6.04 13.48 6.96
C ILE A 117 -4.87 12.84 7.71
N LYS A 118 -4.90 11.53 7.91
CA LYS A 118 -3.79 10.80 8.52
C LYS A 118 -3.16 9.87 7.50
N VAL A 119 -1.83 9.86 7.46
CA VAL A 119 -1.08 9.09 6.48
C VAL A 119 -0.10 8.17 7.20
N GLU A 120 -0.19 6.88 6.90
CA GLU A 120 0.70 5.84 7.40
C GLU A 120 1.26 5.04 6.22
N LEU A 121 2.58 4.86 6.21
CA LEU A 121 3.26 3.93 5.32
C LEU A 121 3.38 2.58 6.02
N GLN A 122 2.94 1.51 5.36
CA GLN A 122 3.08 0.15 5.84
C GLN A 122 4.21 -0.53 5.08
N ALA A 123 5.32 -0.80 5.76
CA ALA A 123 6.43 -1.57 5.21
C ALA A 123 6.20 -3.06 5.51
N ILE A 124 5.89 -3.86 4.51
CA ILE A 124 5.43 -5.25 4.68
C ILE A 124 6.50 -6.19 4.13
N THR A 125 7.05 -7.03 5.01
CA THR A 125 7.95 -8.12 4.62
C THR A 125 7.17 -9.43 4.61
N PHE A 126 7.04 -10.07 3.46
CA PHE A 126 6.58 -11.45 3.35
C PHE A 126 7.77 -12.39 3.43
N PHE A 127 7.61 -13.53 4.10
CA PHE A 127 8.67 -14.53 4.20
C PHE A 127 8.07 -15.93 4.36
N GLY A 128 8.82 -16.96 3.99
CA GLY A 128 8.43 -18.33 4.25
C GLY A 128 9.54 -19.36 4.03
N ALA A 129 9.34 -20.57 4.56
CA ALA A 129 10.27 -21.69 4.41
C ALA A 129 10.07 -22.48 3.10
N LYS A 130 8.98 -22.20 2.38
CA LYS A 130 8.70 -22.72 1.04
C LYS A 130 8.57 -21.56 0.06
N SER A 131 8.86 -21.83 -1.20
CA SER A 131 8.70 -20.83 -2.25
C SER A 131 7.25 -20.38 -2.36
N TRP A 132 7.04 -19.08 -2.49
CA TRP A 132 5.82 -18.46 -2.95
C TRP A 132 5.58 -18.86 -4.42
N SER A 133 4.39 -19.37 -4.73
CA SER A 133 3.98 -19.70 -6.10
C SER A 133 3.69 -18.46 -6.92
N ASP A 134 3.24 -17.39 -6.25
CA ASP A 134 2.77 -16.15 -6.84
C ASP A 134 3.34 -14.94 -6.10
N PHE A 135 3.01 -13.73 -6.56
CA PHE A 135 3.40 -12.49 -5.88
C PHE A 135 2.78 -12.47 -4.47
N PRO A 136 3.58 -12.44 -3.39
CA PRO A 136 3.03 -12.36 -2.05
C PRO A 136 2.42 -10.99 -1.81
N ASP A 137 1.11 -10.95 -1.57
CA ASP A 137 0.41 -9.77 -1.10
C ASP A 137 -0.65 -10.12 -0.05
N LEU A 138 -1.23 -9.09 0.57
CA LEU A 138 -2.27 -9.24 1.58
C LEU A 138 -3.68 -9.26 0.98
N THR A 139 -3.83 -9.44 -0.34
CA THR A 139 -5.15 -9.43 -1.00
C THR A 139 -6.01 -10.60 -0.53
N ASP A 140 -5.43 -11.81 -0.45
CA ASP A 140 -6.07 -12.99 0.14
C ASP A 140 -5.10 -13.90 0.91
N PRO A 141 -4.78 -13.56 2.17
CA PRO A 141 -3.85 -14.32 3.00
C PRO A 141 -4.30 -15.75 3.34
N VAL A 142 -5.57 -16.09 3.09
CA VAL A 142 -6.11 -17.44 3.36
C VAL A 142 -5.49 -18.49 2.42
N THR A 143 -5.00 -18.06 1.25
CA THR A 143 -4.33 -18.92 0.27
C THR A 143 -2.92 -19.33 0.68
N TRP A 144 -2.36 -18.73 1.75
CA TRP A 144 -0.97 -18.94 2.13
C TRP A 144 -0.73 -20.31 2.78
N GLY A 145 0.44 -20.88 2.51
CA GLY A 145 0.88 -22.12 3.15
C GLY A 145 1.22 -21.93 4.63
N ARG A 146 1.18 -23.01 5.41
CA ARG A 146 1.47 -23.01 6.87
C ARG A 146 2.84 -22.40 7.27
N HIS A 147 3.78 -22.33 6.33
CA HIS A 147 5.13 -21.82 6.56
C HIS A 147 5.39 -20.48 5.87
N GLN A 148 4.33 -19.76 5.47
CA GLN A 148 4.38 -18.42 4.89
C GLN A 148 3.75 -17.45 5.88
N ASN A 149 4.37 -16.29 6.05
CA ASN A 149 3.88 -15.25 6.95
C ASN A 149 4.36 -13.87 6.48
N HIS A 150 3.94 -12.83 7.19
CA HIS A 150 4.38 -11.47 6.97
C HIS A 150 4.67 -10.74 8.27
N TYR A 151 5.43 -9.66 8.15
CA TYR A 151 5.67 -8.68 9.20
C TYR A 151 5.39 -7.29 8.64
N THR A 152 4.55 -6.52 9.33
CA THR A 152 4.21 -5.14 8.95
C THR A 152 4.80 -4.16 9.94
N TYR A 153 5.61 -3.23 9.43
CA TYR A 153 6.15 -2.11 10.21
C TYR A 153 5.46 -0.80 9.78
N PRO A 154 4.59 -0.22 10.62
CA PRO A 154 3.92 1.04 10.31
C PRO A 154 4.85 2.24 10.55
N VAL A 155 4.84 3.19 9.63
CA VAL A 155 5.56 4.47 9.72
C VAL A 155 4.54 5.59 9.56
N SER A 156 4.28 6.32 10.64
CA SER A 156 3.46 7.53 10.57
C SER A 156 4.21 8.61 9.78
N LEU A 157 3.58 9.11 8.72
CA LEU A 157 4.19 10.13 7.85
C LEU A 157 3.75 11.53 8.25
N ALA A 158 2.44 11.78 8.31
CA ALA A 158 1.91 13.08 8.71
C ALA A 158 0.43 13.00 9.15
N ASP A 159 0.08 13.86 10.12
CA ASP A 159 -1.29 14.25 10.43
C ASP A 159 -1.52 15.66 9.87
N MET A 160 -2.50 15.82 8.98
CA MET A 160 -2.73 17.06 8.26
C MET A 160 -4.10 17.64 8.56
N GLN A 161 -4.17 18.96 8.62
CA GLN A 161 -5.44 19.66 8.49
C GLN A 161 -5.71 19.91 7.01
N PRO A 162 -6.81 19.37 6.45
CA PRO A 162 -7.20 19.70 5.09
C PRO A 162 -7.46 21.21 5.03
N GLY A 163 -6.85 21.89 4.06
CA GLY A 163 -7.18 23.29 3.76
C GLY A 163 -8.66 23.45 3.37
N PRO A 164 -9.15 24.68 3.13
CA PRO A 164 -10.53 24.89 2.73
C PRO A 164 -10.83 24.12 1.43
N LEU A 165 -11.59 23.03 1.56
CA LEU A 165 -11.96 22.18 0.43
C LEU A 165 -13.03 22.87 -0.41
N LYS A 166 -12.69 23.19 -1.66
CA LYS A 166 -13.63 23.79 -2.61
C LYS A 166 -14.35 22.70 -3.39
N TRP A 167 -15.55 22.35 -2.94
CA TRP A 167 -16.43 21.46 -3.68
C TRP A 167 -16.94 22.12 -4.96
N GLN A 168 -16.77 21.44 -6.08
CA GLN A 168 -17.35 21.81 -7.36
C GLN A 168 -18.64 21.01 -7.55
N GLN A 169 -19.76 21.71 -7.60
CA GLN A 169 -21.05 21.10 -7.89
C GLN A 169 -21.19 20.90 -9.40
N LYS A 170 -21.46 19.67 -9.82
CA LYS A 170 -21.87 19.36 -11.19
C LYS A 170 -23.36 19.04 -11.14
N ASN A 171 -24.18 19.92 -11.71
CA ASN A 171 -25.58 19.62 -11.99
C ASN A 171 -25.58 18.73 -13.24
N THR A 172 -26.06 17.51 -13.11
CA THR A 172 -26.40 16.66 -14.24
C THR A 172 -27.87 16.90 -14.54
N ASP A 173 -28.19 17.26 -15.79
CA ASP A 173 -29.55 17.55 -16.24
C ASP A 173 -30.53 16.37 -16.08
N ASP A 174 -30.01 15.19 -15.73
CA ASP A 174 -30.72 13.89 -15.67
C ASP A 174 -30.81 13.24 -14.27
N GLU A 175 -30.27 13.85 -13.20
CA GLU A 175 -30.38 13.26 -11.83
C GLU A 175 -31.04 14.20 -10.82
N THR A 176 -31.95 13.63 -10.02
CA THR A 176 -32.71 14.27 -8.92
C THR A 176 -31.85 14.76 -7.75
N SER A 177 -30.53 14.56 -7.79
CA SER A 177 -29.61 14.69 -6.65
C SER A 177 -28.27 15.32 -7.07
N PRO A 178 -27.82 16.42 -6.43
CA PRO A 178 -26.59 17.10 -6.84
C PRO A 178 -25.32 16.29 -6.51
N ILE A 179 -24.34 16.34 -7.42
CA ILE A 179 -23.05 15.68 -7.27
C ILE A 179 -21.96 16.73 -7.05
N PHE A 180 -21.20 16.58 -5.97
CA PHE A 180 -20.07 17.42 -5.62
C PHE A 180 -18.77 16.67 -5.84
N ARG A 181 -17.76 17.33 -6.43
CA ARG A 181 -16.42 16.77 -6.63
C ARG A 181 -15.34 17.69 -6.07
N SER A 182 -14.27 17.09 -5.56
CA SER A 182 -13.05 17.81 -5.15
C SER A 182 -11.88 16.84 -5.13
N THR A 183 -10.66 17.33 -5.29
CA THR A 183 -9.44 16.52 -5.15
C THR A 183 -8.59 17.10 -4.03
N ILE A 184 -8.07 16.24 -3.15
CA ILE A 184 -7.08 16.60 -2.14
C ILE A 184 -5.71 16.10 -2.58
N GLN A 185 -4.67 16.88 -2.31
CA GLN A 185 -3.29 16.48 -2.55
C GLN A 185 -2.69 16.04 -1.21
N VAL A 186 -2.38 14.75 -1.08
CA VAL A 186 -1.80 14.18 0.14
C VAL A 186 -0.28 14.11 0.00
N PRO A 187 0.49 14.95 0.71
CA PRO A 187 1.94 14.84 0.71
C PRO A 187 2.42 13.57 1.41
N VAL A 188 3.27 12.83 0.73
CA VAL A 188 3.92 11.61 1.19
C VAL A 188 5.42 11.90 1.18
N GLU A 189 5.95 12.22 2.36
CA GLU A 189 7.38 12.42 2.57
C GLU A 189 7.91 11.30 3.45
N LEU A 190 8.98 10.64 3.02
CA LEU A 190 9.60 9.56 3.79
C LEU A 190 10.54 10.14 4.86
N PRO A 191 10.33 9.85 6.17
CA PRO A 191 11.23 10.32 7.20
C PRO A 191 12.65 9.77 7.04
N GLY A 192 13.64 10.66 6.92
CA GLY A 192 15.06 10.29 6.70
C GLY A 192 15.75 9.50 7.84
N LYS A 193 15.07 9.28 8.97
CA LYS A 193 15.58 8.46 10.09
C LYS A 193 15.48 6.95 9.85
N PHE A 194 14.78 6.54 8.79
CA PHE A 194 14.60 5.13 8.47
C PHE A 194 15.43 4.73 7.26
N ASP A 195 16.01 3.54 7.33
CA ASP A 195 16.58 2.86 6.18
C ASP A 195 15.48 2.07 5.46
N TYR A 196 15.11 2.55 4.27
CA TYR A 196 14.06 1.97 3.44
C TYR A 196 14.66 0.94 2.49
N SER A 197 14.41 -0.34 2.75
CA SER A 197 14.70 -1.38 1.76
C SER A 197 13.87 -1.15 0.50
N PRO A 198 14.43 -1.26 -0.70
CA PRO A 198 13.64 -1.19 -1.92
C PRO A 198 12.52 -2.22 -1.96
N THR A 199 11.51 -1.96 -2.78
CA THR A 199 10.49 -2.95 -3.10
C THR A 199 11.13 -4.06 -3.93
N PHE A 200 11.13 -5.29 -3.41
CA PHE A 200 11.72 -6.45 -4.09
C PHE A 200 10.86 -7.69 -3.87
N ASN A 201 11.01 -8.66 -4.77
CA ASN A 201 10.33 -9.94 -4.69
C ASN A 201 11.33 -11.06 -4.88
N HIS A 202 11.36 -11.98 -3.94
CA HIS A 202 12.02 -13.26 -4.04
C HIS A 202 11.05 -14.34 -3.60
N CYS A 203 11.20 -15.56 -4.12
CA CYS A 203 10.28 -16.65 -3.83
C CYS A 203 10.27 -17.08 -2.36
N PHE A 204 11.22 -16.65 -1.52
CA PHE A 204 11.18 -16.93 -0.08
C PHE A 204 10.92 -15.69 0.78
N ILE A 205 11.19 -14.51 0.25
CA ILE A 205 11.08 -13.25 1.00
C ILE A 205 10.81 -12.11 0.02
N SER A 206 9.90 -11.21 0.37
CA SER A 206 9.58 -10.04 -0.45
C SER A 206 9.31 -8.85 0.44
N ARG A 207 9.61 -7.65 -0.06
CA ARG A 207 9.26 -6.39 0.61
C ARG A 207 8.37 -5.58 -0.31
N VAL A 208 7.20 -5.19 0.19
CA VAL A 208 6.28 -4.25 -0.48
C VAL A 208 5.87 -3.14 0.47
N TYR A 209 5.32 -2.06 -0.09
CA TYR A 209 4.82 -0.93 0.69
C TYR A 209 3.37 -0.63 0.32
N ALA A 210 2.61 -0.15 1.31
CA ALA A 210 1.26 0.36 1.11
C ALA A 210 1.08 1.68 1.86
N LEU A 211 0.42 2.64 1.23
CA LEU A 211 0.03 3.90 1.82
C LEU A 211 -1.39 3.79 2.34
N LYS A 212 -1.56 3.84 3.66
CA LYS A 212 -2.85 3.94 4.30
C LYS A 212 -3.20 5.40 4.52
N VAL A 213 -4.29 5.85 3.90
CA VAL A 213 -4.79 7.22 4.02
C VAL A 213 -6.16 7.23 4.67
N ASP A 214 -6.22 7.82 5.85
CA ASP A 214 -7.43 7.99 6.64
C ASP A 214 -7.94 9.42 6.51
N ILE A 215 -9.08 9.59 5.84
CA ILE A 215 -9.71 10.90 5.64
C ILE A 215 -10.83 11.04 6.67
N CYS A 216 -10.61 11.87 7.68
CA CYS A 216 -11.58 12.16 8.72
C CYS A 216 -12.50 13.31 8.32
N TYR A 217 -13.82 13.13 8.46
CA TYR A 217 -14.81 14.14 8.09
C TYR A 217 -15.91 14.27 9.16
N ARG A 218 -16.63 15.39 9.12
CA ARG A 218 -17.83 15.64 9.94
C ARG A 218 -19.04 15.71 9.03
N ALA A 219 -20.04 14.89 9.34
CA ALA A 219 -21.32 14.90 8.64
C ALA A 219 -22.11 16.18 9.00
N PRO A 220 -22.85 16.77 8.06
CA PRO A 220 -23.71 17.93 8.34
C PRO A 220 -24.72 17.65 9.47
N GLY A 221 -24.66 18.42 10.55
CA GLY A 221 -25.54 18.23 11.71
C GLY A 221 -25.25 16.97 12.54
N GLY A 222 -24.17 16.25 12.24
CA GLY A 222 -23.70 15.11 13.03
C GLY A 222 -22.77 15.53 14.16
N TRP A 223 -22.82 14.79 15.27
CA TRP A 223 -21.86 14.90 16.36
C TRP A 223 -20.83 13.78 16.21
N GLY A 224 -19.55 14.14 16.13
CA GLY A 224 -18.45 13.19 15.99
C GLY A 224 -17.64 13.31 14.69
N ARG A 225 -16.51 12.61 14.65
CA ARG A 225 -15.65 12.49 13.46
C ARG A 225 -15.86 11.12 12.86
N ASN A 226 -16.22 11.07 11.59
CA ASN A 226 -16.26 9.87 10.78
C ASN A 226 -14.96 9.73 9.98
N ARG A 227 -14.74 8.55 9.38
CA ARG A 227 -13.54 8.26 8.60
C ARG A 227 -13.87 7.44 7.36
N VAL A 228 -13.19 7.76 6.26
CA VAL A 228 -13.07 6.90 5.08
C VAL A 228 -11.58 6.59 4.90
N SER A 229 -11.25 5.32 4.67
CA SER A 229 -9.86 4.84 4.61
C SER A 229 -9.58 4.23 3.24
N LEU A 230 -8.42 4.55 2.68
CA LEU A 230 -7.85 3.95 1.47
C LEU A 230 -6.53 3.25 1.83
N THR A 231 -6.22 2.17 1.13
CA THR A 231 -4.93 1.46 1.23
C THR A 231 -4.39 1.30 -0.18
N VAL A 232 -3.40 2.11 -0.53
CA VAL A 232 -2.90 2.26 -1.90
C VAL A 232 -1.53 1.59 -2.00
N PRO A 233 -1.29 0.65 -2.93
CA PRO A 233 0.04 0.11 -3.17
C PRO A 233 1.05 1.23 -3.48
N LEU A 234 2.26 1.12 -2.92
CA LEU A 234 3.35 2.07 -3.13
C LEU A 234 4.64 1.29 -3.37
N GLN A 235 5.50 1.80 -4.26
CA GLN A 235 6.83 1.27 -4.47
C GLN A 235 7.89 2.23 -3.91
N ILE A 236 8.93 1.65 -3.32
CA ILE A 236 10.14 2.35 -2.90
C ILE A 236 11.32 1.80 -3.71
N LEU A 237 12.16 2.70 -4.23
CA LEU A 237 13.31 2.42 -5.09
C LEU A 237 14.63 2.33 -4.32
#